data_AF-X1EHN0-F1
#
_entry.id   AF-X1EHN0-F1
#
_cell.length_a   1.000
_cell.length_b   1.000
_cell.length_c   1.000
_cell.angle_alpha   90.00
_cell.angle_beta   90.00
_cell.angle_gamma   90.00
#
_symmetry.space_group_name_H-M   'P 1'
#
loop_
_entity.id
_entity.type
_entity.pdbx_description
1 polymer ?
#
loop_
_entity_poly.entity_id
_entity_poly.type
_entity_poly.pdbx_seq_one_letter_code
_entity_poly.pdbx_strand_id
1 'polypeptide(L)'
;MPPESGHWLNNPHSEDIDFQIEADFAGLMAPGMVNTASEICDKVGHIMNYGDGWYGGVYVAAMYSLAFVSDDVEFIVTEALKSIPEQSQFYKCMNDVIGWWRKYPNDWKQNWFECQKKWSSDIGCPKGVFA
;
A
#
# COMPACT_ATOMS: atom_id res chain seq x y z
N MET A 1 17.31 -15.23 7.57
CA MET A 1 16.23 -16.20 7.85
C MET A 1 14.93 -15.41 7.96
N PRO A 2 13.76 -15.97 7.62
CA PRO A 2 12.49 -15.28 7.85
C PRO A 2 12.23 -15.01 9.36
N PRO A 3 11.65 -13.88 9.76
CA PRO A 3 11.22 -12.73 8.94
C PRO A 3 12.36 -11.72 8.65
N GLU A 4 13.56 -11.87 9.22
CA GLU A 4 14.69 -10.95 8.97
C GLU A 4 15.09 -10.82 7.49
N SER A 5 14.65 -11.74 6.63
CA SER A 5 14.84 -11.65 5.17
C SER A 5 14.14 -10.45 4.53
N GLY A 6 13.03 -9.95 5.09
CA GLY A 6 12.36 -8.76 4.54
C GLY A 6 12.87 -7.46 5.14
N HIS A 7 13.62 -7.50 6.24
CA HIS A 7 14.10 -6.30 6.93
C HIS A 7 15.06 -5.50 6.03
N TRP A 8 14.88 -4.18 5.98
CA TRP A 8 15.60 -3.26 5.08
C TRP A 8 17.13 -3.28 5.22
N LEU A 9 17.65 -3.63 6.40
CA LEU A 9 19.10 -3.84 6.59
C LEU A 9 19.65 -5.07 5.84
N ASN A 10 18.79 -6.06 5.56
CA ASN A 10 19.14 -7.33 4.97
C ASN A 10 18.64 -7.46 3.52
N ASN A 11 17.64 -6.65 3.13
CA ASN A 11 17.02 -6.66 1.81
C ASN A 11 16.95 -5.24 1.20
N PRO A 12 17.76 -4.91 0.18
CA PRO A 12 17.68 -3.62 -0.51
C PRO A 12 16.38 -3.43 -1.32
N HIS A 13 15.58 -4.49 -1.49
CA HIS A 13 14.29 -4.49 -2.19
C HIS A 13 13.12 -4.54 -1.21
N SER A 14 13.34 -4.26 0.08
CA SER A 14 12.30 -4.38 1.10
C SER A 14 11.08 -3.47 0.87
N GLU A 15 11.24 -2.38 0.10
CA GLU A 15 10.16 -1.43 -0.21
C GLU A 15 9.48 -1.70 -1.56
N ASP A 16 9.85 -2.77 -2.27
CA ASP A 16 9.24 -3.15 -3.55
C ASP A 16 7.79 -3.64 -3.37
N ILE A 17 7.06 -3.82 -4.47
CA ILE A 17 5.61 -4.04 -4.49
C ILE A 17 5.17 -5.47 -4.10
N ASP A 18 6.10 -6.39 -3.83
CA ASP A 18 5.84 -7.84 -3.73
C ASP A 18 4.72 -8.17 -2.75
N PHE A 19 4.76 -7.66 -1.51
CA PHE A 19 3.71 -7.94 -0.54
C PHE A 19 2.38 -7.28 -0.90
N GLN A 20 2.40 -6.11 -1.55
CA GLN A 20 1.17 -5.42 -1.95
C GLN A 20 0.33 -6.24 -2.93
N ILE A 21 0.96 -6.89 -3.91
CA ILE A 21 0.25 -7.69 -4.92
C ILE A 21 -0.25 -9.04 -4.36
N GLU A 22 0.21 -9.45 -3.18
CA GLU A 22 -0.16 -10.71 -2.53
C GLU A 22 -1.05 -10.52 -1.29
N ALA A 23 -1.22 -9.31 -0.75
CA ALA A 23 -1.87 -9.11 0.56
C ALA A 23 -3.39 -9.27 0.58
N ASP A 24 -4.03 -9.53 -0.57
CA ASP A 24 -5.48 -9.68 -0.68
C ASP A 24 -6.04 -10.79 0.21
N PHE A 25 -5.30 -11.90 0.37
CA PHE A 25 -5.72 -13.04 1.19
C PHE A 25 -6.03 -12.64 2.64
N ALA A 26 -5.30 -11.68 3.20
CA ALA A 26 -5.49 -11.25 4.59
C ALA A 26 -6.84 -10.54 4.75
N GLY A 27 -7.22 -9.70 3.79
CA GLY A 27 -8.55 -9.07 3.75
C GLY A 27 -9.67 -10.07 3.47
N LEU A 28 -9.45 -11.03 2.58
CA LEU A 28 -10.39 -12.12 2.28
C LEU A 28 -10.66 -13.02 3.50
N MET A 29 -9.66 -13.25 4.33
CA MET A 29 -9.79 -14.04 5.56
C MET A 29 -10.47 -13.29 6.71
N ALA A 30 -10.54 -11.96 6.66
CA ALA A 30 -11.01 -11.09 7.73
C ALA A 30 -12.04 -10.06 7.24
N PRO A 31 -13.19 -10.48 6.69
CA PRO A 31 -14.18 -9.57 6.11
C PRO A 31 -14.77 -8.62 7.17
N GLY A 32 -14.72 -7.31 6.91
CA GLY A 32 -15.14 -6.26 7.84
C GLY A 32 -14.25 -6.10 9.09
N MET A 33 -13.12 -6.81 9.16
CA MET A 33 -12.24 -6.88 10.33
C MET A 33 -10.83 -6.36 9.99
N VAL A 34 -10.74 -5.07 9.67
CA VAL A 34 -9.51 -4.41 9.19
C VAL A 34 -8.30 -4.65 10.09
N ASN A 35 -8.45 -4.49 11.41
CA ASN A 35 -7.33 -4.71 12.36
C ASN A 35 -6.82 -6.16 12.33
N THR A 36 -7.73 -7.13 12.18
CA THR A 36 -7.35 -8.55 12.06
C THR A 36 -6.65 -8.83 10.74
N ALA A 37 -7.07 -8.20 9.63
CA ALA A 37 -6.35 -8.27 8.36
C ALA A 37 -4.91 -7.72 8.52
N SER A 38 -4.74 -6.58 9.19
CA SER A 38 -3.41 -6.00 9.47
C SER A 38 -2.53 -6.92 10.33
N GLU A 39 -3.09 -7.57 11.35
CA GLU A 39 -2.35 -8.55 12.17
C GLU A 39 -1.92 -9.80 11.37
N ILE A 40 -2.72 -10.21 10.39
CA ILE A 40 -2.33 -11.30 9.47
C ILE A 40 -1.19 -10.82 8.57
N CYS A 41 -1.27 -9.59 8.04
CA CYS A 41 -0.22 -9.00 7.22
C CYS A 41 1.12 -8.88 7.97
N ASP A 42 1.10 -8.49 9.25
CA ASP A 42 2.31 -8.37 10.08
C ASP A 42 3.08 -9.70 10.19
N LYS A 43 2.36 -10.83 10.33
CA LYS A 43 2.96 -12.16 10.49
C LYS A 43 3.69 -12.66 9.25
N VAL A 44 3.26 -12.28 8.05
CA VAL A 44 3.78 -12.84 6.79
C VAL A 44 4.49 -11.83 5.91
N GLY A 45 4.05 -10.58 5.87
CA GLY A 45 4.57 -9.57 4.94
C GLY A 45 6.03 -9.23 5.23
N HIS A 46 6.44 -9.31 6.50
CA HIS A 46 7.82 -9.09 6.89
C HIS A 46 8.81 -10.15 6.41
N ILE A 47 8.35 -11.27 5.86
CA ILE A 47 9.25 -12.25 5.22
C ILE A 47 9.95 -11.65 3.99
N MET A 48 9.28 -10.75 3.28
CA MET A 48 9.73 -10.17 2.00
C MET A 48 9.89 -8.65 2.03
N ASN A 49 8.99 -7.93 2.70
CA ASN A 49 8.92 -6.48 2.66
C ASN A 49 8.99 -5.82 4.04
N TYR A 50 9.40 -4.56 4.05
CA TYR A 50 9.43 -3.70 5.23
C TYR A 50 9.15 -2.26 4.80
N GLY A 51 8.78 -1.39 5.74
CA GLY A 51 8.51 0.02 5.42
C GLY A 51 7.36 0.18 4.42
N ASP A 52 7.54 1.02 3.41
CA ASP A 52 6.50 1.33 2.42
C ASP A 52 6.05 0.11 1.59
N GLY A 53 6.94 -0.85 1.34
CA GLY A 53 6.58 -2.12 0.66
C GLY A 53 5.65 -3.01 1.50
N TRP A 54 5.74 -2.92 2.84
CA TRP A 54 4.81 -3.61 3.74
C TRP A 54 3.50 -2.82 3.91
N TYR A 55 3.59 -1.49 4.06
CA TYR A 55 2.41 -0.63 4.20
C TYR A 55 1.46 -0.75 3.01
N GLY A 56 1.99 -0.90 1.78
CA GLY A 56 1.16 -1.14 0.60
C GLY A 56 0.28 -2.39 0.73
N GLY A 57 0.83 -3.49 1.24
CA GLY A 57 0.06 -4.71 1.49
C GLY A 57 -0.99 -4.56 2.59
N VAL A 58 -0.65 -3.93 3.71
CA VAL A 58 -1.63 -3.66 4.79
C VAL A 58 -2.80 -2.81 4.27
N TYR A 59 -2.51 -1.80 3.46
CA TYR A 59 -3.54 -0.95 2.85
C TYR A 59 -4.45 -1.76 1.90
N VAL A 60 -3.89 -2.62 1.04
CA VAL A 60 -4.68 -3.48 0.16
C VAL A 60 -5.54 -4.47 0.95
N ALA A 61 -4.98 -5.12 1.97
CA ALA A 61 -5.74 -6.05 2.82
C ALA A 61 -6.91 -5.34 3.54
N ALA A 62 -6.69 -4.12 4.03
CA ALA A 62 -7.73 -3.31 4.64
C ALA A 62 -8.84 -2.96 3.65
N MET A 63 -8.50 -2.57 2.41
CA MET A 63 -9.49 -2.31 1.35
C MET A 63 -10.34 -3.56 1.05
N TYR A 64 -9.71 -4.73 0.93
CA TYR A 64 -10.42 -6.00 0.71
C TYR A 64 -11.38 -6.31 1.85
N SER A 65 -10.93 -6.19 3.11
CA SER A 65 -11.79 -6.39 4.29
C SER A 65 -13.00 -5.45 4.27
N LEU A 66 -12.80 -4.16 3.96
CA LEU A 66 -13.87 -3.16 3.91
C LEU A 66 -14.86 -3.40 2.76
N ALA A 67 -14.38 -3.89 1.61
CA ALA A 67 -15.23 -4.15 0.45
C ALA A 67 -16.28 -5.25 0.68
N PHE A 68 -16.14 -6.08 1.73
CA PHE A 68 -17.20 -7.02 2.13
C PHE A 68 -18.40 -6.35 2.82
N VAL A 69 -18.23 -5.13 3.31
CA VAL A 69 -19.25 -4.42 4.12
C VAL A 69 -19.64 -3.07 3.56
N SER A 70 -19.01 -2.63 2.46
CA SER A 70 -19.29 -1.35 1.79
C SER A 70 -19.09 -1.48 0.28
N ASP A 71 -19.92 -0.79 -0.49
CA ASP A 71 -19.79 -0.58 -1.93
C ASP A 71 -19.32 0.86 -2.28
N ASP A 72 -19.24 1.75 -1.29
CA ASP A 72 -18.68 3.09 -1.44
C ASP A 72 -17.16 3.02 -1.55
N VAL A 73 -16.66 3.23 -2.78
CA VAL A 73 -15.22 3.22 -3.10
C VAL A 73 -14.47 4.33 -2.38
N GLU A 74 -15.05 5.54 -2.24
CA GLU A 74 -14.39 6.65 -1.57
C GLU A 74 -14.21 6.35 -0.08
N PHE A 75 -15.22 5.77 0.54
CA PHE A 75 -15.14 5.27 1.91
C PHE A 75 -14.06 4.20 2.04
N ILE A 76 -14.04 3.17 1.17
CA ILE A 76 -13.07 2.08 1.23
C ILE A 76 -11.63 2.59 1.18
N VAL A 77 -11.29 3.41 0.17
CA VAL A 77 -9.91 3.90 -0.03
C VAL A 77 -9.48 4.88 1.06
N THR A 78 -10.41 5.70 1.57
CA THR A 78 -10.10 6.68 2.64
C THR A 78 -9.99 6.00 4.00
N GLU A 79 -10.87 5.05 4.31
CA GLU A 79 -10.89 4.38 5.62
C GLU A 79 -9.71 3.40 5.76
N ALA A 80 -9.36 2.69 4.69
CA ALA A 80 -8.22 1.76 4.69
C ALA A 80 -6.89 2.46 5.02
N LEU A 81 -6.71 3.73 4.65
CA LEU A 81 -5.49 4.51 4.95
C LEU A 81 -5.18 4.60 6.45
N LYS A 82 -6.19 4.51 7.32
CA LYS A 82 -6.00 4.54 8.79
C LYS A 82 -5.22 3.34 9.32
N SER A 83 -5.03 2.30 8.51
CA SER A 83 -4.31 1.07 8.87
C SER A 83 -2.79 1.22 8.76
N ILE A 84 -2.30 2.32 8.18
CA ILE A 84 -0.88 2.57 7.96
C ILE A 84 -0.45 3.95 8.50
N PRO A 85 0.84 4.18 8.81
CA PRO A 85 1.28 5.42 9.41
C PRO A 85 1.17 6.63 8.46
N GLU A 86 0.60 7.75 8.92
CA GLU A 86 0.40 8.96 8.12
C GLU A 86 1.72 9.57 7.58
N GLN A 87 2.83 9.33 8.29
CA GLN A 87 4.15 9.80 7.92
C GLN A 87 4.81 8.99 6.79
N SER A 88 4.30 7.79 6.47
CA SER A 88 4.84 6.94 5.40
C SER A 88 4.71 7.60 4.02
N GLN A 89 5.59 7.27 3.08
CA GLN A 89 5.45 7.81 1.71
C GLN A 89 4.23 7.22 1.03
N PHE A 90 3.95 5.94 1.28
CA PHE A 90 2.78 5.25 0.73
C PHE A 90 1.47 5.94 1.14
N TYR A 91 1.29 6.25 2.44
CA TYR A 91 0.10 6.97 2.90
C TYR A 91 -0.04 8.32 2.19
N LYS A 92 1.04 9.10 2.14
CA LYS A 92 1.02 10.44 1.52
C LYS A 92 0.67 10.36 0.03
N CYS A 93 1.25 9.39 -0.68
CA CYS A 93 0.98 9.15 -2.09
C CYS A 93 -0.50 8.81 -2.32
N MET A 94 -1.04 7.84 -1.60
CA MET A 94 -2.45 7.45 -1.74
C MET A 94 -3.41 8.56 -1.30
N ASN A 95 -3.09 9.30 -0.24
CA ASN A 95 -3.87 10.46 0.19
C ASN A 95 -3.91 11.56 -0.88
N ASP A 96 -2.79 11.81 -1.58
CA ASP A 96 -2.80 12.73 -2.72
C ASP A 96 -3.64 12.19 -3.89
N VAL A 97 -3.53 10.91 -4.23
CA VAL A 97 -4.34 10.26 -5.29
C VAL A 97 -5.83 10.46 -5.02
N ILE A 98 -6.28 10.23 -3.79
CA ILE A 98 -7.67 10.45 -3.36
C ILE A 98 -8.03 11.94 -3.45
N GLY A 99 -7.14 12.82 -2.98
CA GLY A 99 -7.35 14.28 -3.05
C GLY A 99 -7.47 14.81 -4.48
N TRP A 100 -6.64 14.32 -5.41
CA TRP A 100 -6.71 14.67 -6.82
C TRP A 100 -7.95 14.09 -7.50
N TRP A 101 -8.38 12.89 -7.13
CA TRP A 101 -9.67 12.35 -7.59
C TRP A 101 -10.82 13.26 -7.15
N ARG A 102 -10.86 13.70 -5.88
CA ARG A 102 -11.88 14.67 -5.40
C ARG A 102 -11.86 15.99 -6.19
N LYS A 103 -10.66 16.46 -6.55
CA LYS A 103 -10.48 17.71 -7.30
C LYS A 103 -10.84 17.57 -8.79
N TYR A 104 -10.58 16.40 -9.37
CA TYR A 104 -10.74 16.11 -10.79
C TYR A 104 -11.56 14.81 -10.99
N PRO A 105 -12.82 14.76 -10.54
CA PRO A 105 -13.58 13.50 -10.41
C PRO A 105 -13.86 12.79 -11.73
N ASN A 106 -13.86 13.53 -12.85
CA ASN A 106 -14.12 13.00 -14.19
C ASN A 106 -12.87 13.01 -15.08
N ASP A 107 -11.68 13.26 -14.52
CA ASP A 107 -10.43 13.34 -15.27
C ASP A 107 -9.30 12.58 -14.56
N TRP A 108 -9.31 11.25 -14.75
CA TRP A 108 -8.26 10.38 -14.22
C TRP A 108 -6.88 10.70 -14.84
N LYS A 109 -6.82 11.31 -16.04
CA LYS A 109 -5.55 11.67 -16.67
C LYS A 109 -4.90 12.83 -15.94
N GLN A 110 -5.69 13.79 -15.45
CA GLN A 110 -5.18 14.85 -14.59
C GLN A 110 -4.65 14.28 -13.27
N ASN A 111 -5.38 13.33 -12.65
CA ASN A 111 -4.91 12.66 -11.44
C ASN A 111 -3.56 11.95 -11.69
N TRP A 112 -3.49 11.14 -12.76
CA TRP A 112 -2.25 10.49 -13.21
C TRP A 112 -1.11 11.47 -13.45
N PHE A 113 -1.38 12.61 -14.08
CA PHE A 113 -0.37 13.65 -14.32
C PHE A 113 0.19 14.23 -13.02
N GLU A 114 -0.65 14.50 -12.02
CA GLU A 114 -0.19 14.97 -10.70
C GLU A 114 0.62 13.88 -9.97
N CYS A 115 0.21 12.60 -10.06
CA CYS A 115 1.00 11.48 -9.55
C CYS A 115 2.39 11.45 -10.18
N GLN A 116 2.46 11.51 -11.51
CA GLN A 116 3.75 11.52 -12.22
C GLN A 116 4.60 12.72 -11.80
N LYS A 117 4.01 13.90 -11.69
CA LYS A 117 4.74 15.11 -11.33
C LYS A 117 5.33 15.06 -9.92
N LYS A 118 4.63 14.46 -8.95
CA LYS A 118 5.04 14.46 -7.54
C LYS A 118 5.80 13.20 -7.11
N TRP A 119 5.40 12.04 -7.62
CA TRP A 119 5.79 10.73 -7.11
C TRP A 119 6.61 9.87 -8.08
N SER A 120 6.85 10.32 -9.33
CA SER A 120 7.65 9.52 -10.29
C SER A 120 9.16 9.55 -10.07
N SER A 121 9.65 10.42 -9.19
CA SER A 121 11.08 10.52 -8.88
C SER A 121 11.40 9.63 -7.69
N ASP A 122 12.09 8.54 -7.94
CA ASP A 122 12.45 7.56 -6.91
C ASP A 122 13.95 7.27 -6.91
N ILE A 123 14.48 6.89 -5.76
CA ILE A 123 15.80 6.29 -5.64
C ILE A 123 15.63 4.84 -6.09
N GLY A 124 15.61 4.68 -7.42
CA GLY A 124 15.32 3.40 -8.05
C GLY A 124 16.16 2.26 -7.48
N CYS A 125 15.55 1.08 -7.49
CA CYS A 125 16.16 -0.17 -7.07
C CYS A 125 17.63 -0.27 -7.57
N PRO A 126 18.60 -0.54 -6.67
CA PRO A 126 20.03 -0.48 -6.99
C PRO A 126 20.47 -1.47 -8.07
N LYS A 127 19.60 -2.42 -8.44
CA LYS A 127 19.78 -3.36 -9.55
C LYS A 127 18.56 -3.31 -10.47
N GLY A 128 18.65 -2.56 -11.57
CA GLY A 128 17.65 -2.65 -12.65
C GLY A 128 17.31 -1.35 -13.38
N VAL A 129 17.59 -0.18 -12.79
CA VAL A 129 17.28 1.10 -13.46
C VAL A 129 18.40 1.58 -14.37
N PHE A 130 19.66 1.26 -14.04
CA PHE A 130 20.86 1.66 -14.82
C PHE A 130 21.90 0.53 -14.97
N ALA A 131 21.51 -0.72 -14.73
CA ALA A 131 22.38 -1.89 -14.86
C ALA A 131 22.42 -2.44 -16.29
#